data_AF-A0A9X9M679-F1
#
_entry.id   AF-A0A9X9M679-F1
#
_cell.length_a   1.000
_cell.length_b   1.000
_cell.length_c   1.000
_cell.angle_alpha   90.00
_cell.angle_beta   90.00
_cell.angle_gamma   90.00
#
_symmetry.space_group_name_H-M   'P 1'
#
loop_
_entity.id
_entity.type
_entity.pdbx_description
1 polymer ?
#
loop_
_entity_poly.entity_id
_entity_poly.type
_entity_poly.pdbx_seq_one_letter_code
_entity_poly.pdbx_strand_id
1 'polypeptide(L)'
;EEASPYTLVNICLNVLIANLEKLCSERSDGTLCLPDHWNFPQEVADRFLGVMTWQGKLTDRTASIFQGNQMKLKLVNIQKAKISAAAFTKAFCHHRVIELDATAVHTDLPIPDIISGLCSNSWIQQNLRCLLLDSASIPRDSRLLFF
;
A
#
# COMPACT_ATOMS: atom_id res chain seq x y z
N GLU A 1 -1.42 -31.55 -5.03
CA GLU A 1 -0.67 -30.50 -4.32
C GLU A 1 -1.47 -30.15 -3.07
N GLU A 2 -1.13 -30.72 -1.92
CA GLU A 2 -1.78 -30.37 -0.65
C GLU A 2 -1.21 -29.02 -0.19
N ALA A 3 -1.99 -27.95 -0.35
CA ALA A 3 -1.64 -26.67 0.20
C ALA A 3 -1.53 -26.80 1.74
N SER A 4 -0.34 -26.50 2.28
CA SER A 4 -0.13 -26.38 3.72
C SER A 4 -1.25 -25.51 4.33
N PRO A 5 -1.85 -25.92 5.46
CA PRO A 5 -2.99 -25.19 6.02
C PRO A 5 -2.61 -23.74 6.27
N TYR A 6 -3.47 -22.82 5.83
CA TYR A 6 -3.29 -21.39 6.09
C TYR A 6 -3.15 -21.17 7.60
N THR A 7 -2.13 -20.41 8.01
CA THR A 7 -1.98 -19.98 9.41
C THR A 7 -3.26 -19.28 9.88
N LEU A 8 -3.63 -19.41 11.16
CA LEU A 8 -4.81 -18.72 11.73
C LEU A 8 -4.83 -17.22 11.41
N VAL A 9 -3.68 -16.56 11.41
CA VAL A 9 -3.53 -15.15 11.00
C VAL A 9 -4.05 -14.91 9.58
N ASN A 10 -3.66 -15.73 8.61
CA ASN A 10 -4.16 -15.63 7.23
C ASN A 10 -5.67 -15.85 7.15
N ILE A 11 -6.21 -16.80 7.91
CA ILE A 11 -7.65 -17.06 7.95
C ILE A 11 -8.39 -15.81 8.47
N CYS A 12 -7.93 -15.23 9.59
CA CYS A 12 -8.51 -14.02 10.16
C CYS A 12 -8.40 -12.82 9.20
N LEU A 13 -7.25 -12.64 8.55
CA LEU A 13 -7.06 -11.57 7.56
C LEU A 13 -8.00 -11.75 6.36
N ASN A 14 -8.17 -12.97 5.85
CA ASN A 14 -9.10 -13.24 4.76
C ASN A 14 -10.55 -12.88 5.15
N VAL A 15 -10.98 -13.25 6.36
CA VAL A 15 -12.31 -12.89 6.89
C VAL A 15 -12.46 -11.38 7.04
N LEU A 16 -11.44 -10.70 7.57
CA LEU A 16 -11.43 -9.24 7.69
C LEU A 16 -11.56 -8.57 6.32
N ILE A 17 -10.73 -8.97 5.35
CA ILE A 17 -10.71 -8.40 3.99
C ILE A 17 -12.07 -8.60 3.28
N ALA A 18 -12.69 -9.76 3.46
CA ALA A 18 -14.01 -10.05 2.91
C ALA A 18 -15.13 -9.20 3.54
N ASN A 19 -14.92 -8.65 4.74
CA ASN A 19 -15.93 -7.91 5.50
C ASN A 19 -15.54 -6.44 5.76
N LEU A 20 -14.60 -5.87 5.01
CA LEU A 20 -14.12 -4.49 5.24
C LEU A 20 -15.26 -3.47 5.24
N GLU A 21 -16.23 -3.59 4.34
CA GLU A 21 -17.37 -2.66 4.27
C GLU A 21 -18.28 -2.71 5.50
N LYS A 22 -18.30 -3.83 6.23
CA LYS A 22 -19.10 -3.98 7.46
C LYS A 22 -18.31 -3.60 8.71
N LEU A 23 -17.00 -3.78 8.68
CA LEU A 23 -16.12 -3.66 9.84
C LEU A 23 -15.41 -2.30 9.92
N CYS A 24 -15.21 -1.64 8.78
CA CYS A 24 -14.60 -0.32 8.71
C CYS A 24 -15.70 0.74 8.71
N SER A 25 -15.41 1.88 9.32
CA SER A 25 -16.25 3.07 9.20
C SER A 25 -15.92 3.81 7.90
N GLU A 26 -16.95 4.34 7.25
CA GLU A 26 -16.78 5.24 6.11
C GLU A 26 -16.68 6.68 6.60
N ARG A 27 -15.65 7.40 6.13
CA ARG A 27 -15.47 8.83 6.37
C ARG A 27 -16.35 9.65 5.44
N SER A 28 -16.54 10.92 5.75
CA SER A 28 -17.36 11.85 4.95
C SER A 28 -16.89 12.03 3.50
N ASP A 29 -15.64 11.70 3.20
CA ASP A 29 -15.06 11.73 1.85
C ASP A 29 -15.17 10.38 1.10
N GLY A 30 -15.91 9.41 1.66
CA GLY A 30 -16.09 8.07 1.10
C GLY A 30 -14.92 7.11 1.34
N THR A 31 -13.88 7.54 2.07
CA THR A 31 -12.74 6.68 2.42
C THR A 31 -13.07 5.74 3.58
N LEU A 32 -12.45 4.55 3.59
CA LEU A 32 -12.62 3.57 4.68
C LEU A 32 -11.54 3.73 5.73
N CYS A 33 -11.92 3.69 7.01
CA CYS A 33 -10.98 3.64 8.11
C CYS A 33 -11.32 2.52 9.09
N LEU A 34 -10.28 1.94 9.68
CA LEU A 34 -10.44 0.99 10.77
C LEU A 34 -10.99 1.69 12.01
N PRO A 35 -11.75 0.97 12.86
CA PRO A 35 -12.15 1.51 14.15
C PRO A 35 -10.95 1.92 15.01
N ASP A 36 -11.07 3.00 15.77
CA ASP A 36 -9.95 3.58 16.55
C ASP A 36 -9.36 2.64 17.62
N HIS A 37 -10.16 1.69 18.11
CA HIS A 37 -9.71 0.71 19.10
C HIS A 37 -8.88 -0.44 18.48
N TRP A 38 -8.82 -0.54 17.14
CA TRP A 38 -8.06 -1.57 16.47
C TRP A 38 -6.60 -1.15 16.34
N ASN A 39 -5.68 -2.03 16.74
CA ASN A 39 -4.25 -1.80 16.58
C ASN A 39 -3.58 -3.07 16.07
N PHE A 40 -2.90 -2.96 14.93
CA PHE A 40 -2.24 -4.09 14.28
C PHE A 40 -0.76 -4.07 14.64
N PRO A 41 -0.20 -5.18 15.14
CA PRO A 41 1.24 -5.36 15.13
C PRO A 41 1.79 -5.16 13.71
N GLN A 42 2.99 -4.60 13.59
CA GLN A 42 3.55 -4.19 12.30
C GLN A 42 3.64 -5.36 11.31
N GLU A 43 4.00 -6.57 11.77
CA GLU A 43 4.08 -7.75 10.92
C GLU A 43 2.71 -8.19 10.39
N VAL A 44 1.65 -7.99 11.19
CA VAL A 44 0.28 -8.27 10.78
C VAL A 44 -0.22 -7.21 9.80
N ALA A 45 0.18 -5.94 9.98
CA ALA A 45 -0.16 -4.85 9.08
C ALA A 45 0.44 -5.02 7.69
N ASP A 46 1.73 -5.35 7.61
CA ASP A 46 2.42 -5.62 6.34
C ASP A 46 1.78 -6.82 5.63
N ARG A 47 1.45 -7.88 6.39
CA ARG A 47 0.76 -9.06 5.86
C ARG A 47 -0.66 -8.75 5.40
N PHE A 48 -1.39 -7.91 6.14
CA PHE A 48 -2.74 -7.47 5.77
C PHE A 48 -2.72 -6.75 4.42
N LEU A 49 -1.80 -5.80 4.24
CA LEU A 49 -1.59 -5.14 2.94
C LEU A 49 -1.25 -6.16 1.85
N GLY A 50 -0.29 -7.06 2.10
CA GLY A 50 0.10 -8.08 1.12
C GLY A 50 -1.05 -8.98 0.67
N VAL A 51 -1.91 -9.43 1.60
CA VAL A 51 -3.10 -10.23 1.26
C VAL A 51 -4.13 -9.40 0.50
N MET A 52 -4.36 -8.14 0.89
CA MET A 52 -5.26 -7.24 0.15
C MET A 52 -4.82 -7.02 -1.29
N THR A 53 -3.53 -6.79 -1.50
CA THR A 53 -2.93 -6.62 -2.82
C THR A 53 -3.07 -7.89 -3.64
N TRP A 54 -2.73 -9.06 -3.07
CA TRP A 54 -2.86 -10.34 -3.74
C TRP A 54 -4.30 -10.68 -4.15
N GLN A 55 -5.29 -10.33 -3.32
CA GLN A 55 -6.71 -10.51 -3.65
C GLN A 55 -7.27 -9.45 -4.61
N GLY A 56 -6.46 -8.49 -5.06
CA GLY A 56 -6.92 -7.39 -5.92
C GLY A 56 -7.92 -6.46 -5.23
N LYS A 57 -7.87 -6.37 -3.89
CA LYS A 57 -8.77 -5.54 -3.07
C LYS A 57 -8.20 -4.17 -2.75
N LEU A 58 -6.98 -3.86 -3.19
CA LEU A 58 -6.34 -2.56 -2.97
C LEU A 58 -6.78 -1.55 -4.04
N THR A 59 -7.64 -0.62 -3.63
CA THR A 59 -8.17 0.51 -4.40
C THR A 59 -8.04 1.79 -3.59
N ASP A 60 -8.26 2.97 -4.16
CA ASP A 60 -8.22 4.24 -3.40
C ASP A 60 -9.06 4.20 -2.12
N ARG A 61 -10.27 3.63 -2.22
CA ARG A 61 -11.20 3.51 -1.10
C ARG A 61 -10.64 2.61 0.00
N THR A 62 -10.04 1.46 -0.33
CA THR A 62 -9.54 0.53 0.70
C THR A 62 -8.13 0.84 1.16
N ALA A 63 -7.28 1.43 0.30
CA ALA A 63 -5.95 1.92 0.66
C ALA A 63 -6.01 2.97 1.76
N SER A 64 -7.12 3.71 1.85
CA SER A 64 -7.33 4.70 2.90
C SER A 64 -7.33 4.14 4.33
N ILE A 65 -7.54 2.83 4.50
CA ILE A 65 -7.40 2.14 5.79
C ILE A 65 -5.99 2.32 6.36
N PHE A 66 -4.98 2.38 5.50
CA PHE A 66 -3.57 2.51 5.89
C PHE A 66 -3.16 3.96 6.21
N GLN A 67 -4.05 4.94 6.02
CA GLN A 67 -3.81 6.35 6.37
C GLN A 67 -3.88 6.62 7.88
N GLY A 68 -4.47 5.69 8.63
CA GLY A 68 -4.69 5.83 10.06
C GLY A 68 -3.47 5.50 10.92
N ASN A 69 -3.57 5.76 12.21
CA ASN A 69 -2.52 5.41 13.19
C ASN A 69 -2.65 3.99 13.77
N GLN A 70 -3.72 3.27 13.41
CA GLN A 70 -4.04 1.91 13.84
C GLN A 70 -2.97 0.88 13.43
N MET A 71 -2.09 1.24 12.49
CA MET A 71 -1.00 0.37 12.07
C MET A 71 0.21 1.16 11.57
N LYS A 72 1.36 0.48 11.53
CA LYS A 72 2.60 1.01 10.96
C LYS A 72 3.14 0.01 9.95
N LEU A 73 3.41 0.48 8.74
CA LEU A 73 3.95 -0.35 7.66
C LEU A 73 5.48 -0.21 7.57
N LYS A 74 6.13 -1.32 7.22
CA LYS A 74 7.55 -1.36 6.84
C LYS A 74 7.74 -1.98 5.47
N LEU A 75 6.96 -3.01 5.16
CA LEU A 75 7.00 -3.72 3.89
C LEU A 75 5.71 -3.41 3.11
N VAL A 76 5.84 -2.66 2.03
CA VAL A 76 4.71 -2.19 1.23
C VAL A 76 4.71 -2.92 -0.10
N ASN A 77 3.72 -3.78 -0.31
CA ASN A 77 3.49 -4.43 -1.60
C ASN A 77 2.18 -3.92 -2.20
N ILE A 78 2.27 -3.21 -3.31
CA ILE A 78 1.14 -2.64 -4.06
C ILE A 78 1.14 -3.12 -5.52
N GLN A 79 1.69 -4.31 -5.76
CA GLN A 79 1.70 -4.91 -7.09
C GLN A 79 0.30 -4.95 -7.70
N LYS A 80 0.16 -4.55 -8.97
CA LYS A 80 -1.13 -4.58 -9.69
C LYS A 80 -2.26 -3.78 -9.04
N ALA A 81 -1.95 -2.93 -8.05
CA ALA A 81 -2.94 -2.12 -7.37
C ALA A 81 -3.51 -1.07 -8.33
N LYS A 82 -4.81 -0.80 -8.18
CA LYS A 82 -5.52 0.26 -8.91
C LYS A 82 -5.72 1.44 -7.96
N ILE A 83 -4.62 2.13 -7.68
CA ILE A 83 -4.61 3.27 -6.79
C ILE A 83 -4.08 4.51 -7.50
N SER A 84 -4.54 5.69 -7.10
CA SER A 84 -4.05 6.98 -7.57
C SER A 84 -2.81 7.43 -6.80
N ALA A 85 -2.06 8.37 -7.38
CA ALA A 85 -0.97 9.08 -6.70
C ALA A 85 -1.38 9.66 -5.33
N ALA A 86 -2.55 10.30 -5.26
CA ALA A 86 -3.05 10.90 -4.03
C ALA A 86 -3.35 9.85 -2.95
N ALA A 87 -3.94 8.70 -3.34
CA ALA A 87 -4.19 7.61 -2.42
C ALA A 87 -2.88 6.98 -1.93
N PHE A 88 -1.91 6.76 -2.84
CA PHE A 88 -0.59 6.24 -2.50
C PHE A 88 0.12 7.12 -1.46
N THR A 89 0.20 8.43 -1.71
CA THR A 89 0.87 9.37 -0.81
C THR A 89 0.23 9.38 0.57
N LYS A 90 -1.10 9.48 0.62
CA LYS A 90 -1.82 9.53 1.90
C LYS A 90 -1.71 8.21 2.68
N ALA A 91 -1.80 7.08 2.00
CA ALA A 91 -1.86 5.76 2.64
C ALA A 91 -0.49 5.24 3.07
N PHE A 92 0.57 5.51 2.30
CA PHE A 92 1.85 4.80 2.46
C PHE A 92 3.02 5.71 2.85
N CYS A 93 3.08 6.94 2.36
CA CYS A 93 4.29 7.77 2.50
C CYS A 93 4.52 8.32 3.90
N HIS A 94 3.52 8.29 4.80
CA HIS A 94 3.72 8.66 6.20
C HIS A 94 4.30 7.53 7.06
N HIS A 95 4.36 6.30 6.54
CA HIS A 95 4.92 5.15 7.26
C HIS A 95 6.45 5.13 7.20
N ARG A 96 7.05 4.27 8.03
CA ARG A 96 8.49 4.02 8.04
C ARG A 96 8.84 2.86 7.10
N VAL A 97 8.56 3.08 5.81
CA VAL A 97 8.74 2.07 4.75
C VAL A 97 10.21 1.80 4.48
N ILE A 98 10.61 0.53 4.53
CA ILE A 98 11.97 0.07 4.19
C ILE A 98 12.00 -0.72 2.89
N GLU A 99 10.88 -1.28 2.47
CA GLU A 99 10.74 -2.00 1.19
C GLU A 99 9.43 -1.59 0.52
N LEU A 100 9.51 -1.20 -0.75
CA LEU A 100 8.35 -0.97 -1.61
C LEU A 100 8.45 -1.83 -2.86
N ASP A 101 7.40 -2.61 -3.12
CA ASP A 101 7.18 -3.26 -4.41
C ASP A 101 5.93 -2.69 -5.07
N ALA A 102 6.15 -1.96 -6.16
CA ALA A 102 5.12 -1.36 -7.00
C ALA A 102 5.21 -1.86 -8.45
N THR A 103 5.68 -3.09 -8.65
CA THR A 103 5.68 -3.73 -9.98
C THR A 103 4.27 -3.99 -10.49
N ALA A 104 4.06 -3.87 -11.79
CA ALA A 104 2.80 -3.98 -12.51
C ALA A 104 1.68 -3.08 -11.97
N VAL A 105 1.98 -1.99 -11.27
CA VAL A 105 0.95 -1.07 -10.75
C VAL A 105 0.19 -0.40 -11.90
N HIS A 106 -1.08 -0.08 -11.68
CA HIS A 106 -1.90 0.53 -12.72
C HIS A 106 -1.35 1.90 -13.15
N THR A 107 -1.61 2.30 -14.39
CA THR A 107 -1.09 3.55 -14.99
C THR A 107 -1.51 4.82 -14.25
N ASP A 108 -2.50 4.73 -13.35
CA ASP A 108 -2.98 5.84 -12.53
C ASP A 108 -2.03 6.20 -11.38
N LEU A 109 -1.02 5.35 -11.11
CA LEU A 109 0.10 5.63 -10.22
C LEU A 109 1.41 5.61 -11.02
N PRO A 110 1.78 6.72 -11.67
CA PRO A 110 2.99 6.76 -12.47
C PRO A 110 4.24 6.79 -11.57
N ILE A 111 5.36 6.27 -12.08
CA ILE A 111 6.64 6.18 -11.35
C ILE A 111 7.08 7.51 -10.73
N PRO A 112 7.03 8.68 -11.42
CA PRO A 112 7.42 9.95 -10.81
C PRO A 112 6.62 10.29 -9.55
N ASP A 113 5.33 9.93 -9.50
CA ASP A 113 4.48 10.18 -8.34
C ASP A 113 4.84 9.24 -7.18
N ILE A 114 5.24 7.99 -7.47
CA ILE A 114 5.79 7.08 -6.45
C ILE A 114 7.04 7.67 -5.83
N ILE A 115 8.00 8.10 -6.67
CA ILE A 115 9.27 8.68 -6.20
C ILE A 115 9.00 9.97 -5.41
N SER A 116 8.16 10.87 -5.94
CA SER A 116 7.76 12.11 -5.27
C SER A 116 7.13 11.84 -3.90
N GLY A 117 6.22 10.86 -3.83
CA GLY A 117 5.60 10.42 -2.58
C GLY A 117 6.63 9.90 -1.57
N LEU A 118 7.55 9.03 -1.97
CA LEU A 118 8.61 8.53 -1.07
C LEU A 118 9.53 9.65 -0.58
N CYS A 119 9.87 10.60 -1.47
CA CYS A 119 10.66 11.78 -1.13
C CYS A 119 9.93 12.74 -0.18
N SER A 120 8.61 12.68 -0.03
CA SER A 120 7.89 13.51 0.96
C SER A 120 8.24 13.17 2.42
N ASN A 121 8.88 12.02 2.68
CA ASN A 121 9.26 11.57 4.00
C ASN A 121 10.77 11.33 4.10
N SER A 122 11.46 12.20 4.84
CA SER A 122 12.93 12.12 5.02
C SER A 122 13.39 10.81 5.66
N TRP A 123 12.54 10.16 6.47
CA TRP A 123 12.87 8.86 7.06
C TRP A 123 12.96 7.79 5.97
N ILE A 124 12.00 7.74 5.04
CA ILE A 124 12.01 6.79 3.93
C ILE A 124 13.26 7.02 3.07
N GLN A 125 13.57 8.26 2.72
CA GLN A 125 14.76 8.58 1.92
C GLN A 125 16.06 8.02 2.50
N GLN A 126 16.18 7.98 3.83
CA GLN A 126 17.39 7.52 4.53
C GLN A 126 17.39 6.01 4.81
N ASN A 127 16.22 5.37 4.83
CA ASN A 127 16.08 4.00 5.34
C ASN A 127 15.49 3.01 4.33
N LEU A 128 15.06 3.46 3.16
CA LEU A 128 14.57 2.59 2.09
C LEU A 128 15.71 1.69 1.60
N ARG A 129 15.50 0.38 1.69
CA ARG A 129 16.47 -0.66 1.32
C ARG A 129 16.14 -1.30 -0.01
N CYS A 130 14.86 -1.42 -0.34
CA CYS A 130 14.40 -2.05 -1.57
C CYS A 130 13.29 -1.21 -2.21
N LEU A 131 13.43 -0.96 -3.51
CA LEU A 131 12.43 -0.31 -4.34
C LEU A 131 12.31 -1.08 -5.66
N LEU A 132 11.19 -1.78 -5.83
CA LEU A 132 10.89 -2.54 -7.04
C LEU A 132 9.82 -1.79 -7.83
N LEU A 133 10.18 -1.41 -9.05
CA LEU A 133 9.33 -0.72 -10.02
C LEU A 133 9.39 -1.50 -11.33
N ASP A 134 8.37 -1.39 -12.17
CA ASP A 134 8.46 -1.96 -13.51
C ASP A 134 9.65 -1.36 -14.28
N SER A 135 10.28 -2.19 -15.12
CA SER A 135 11.34 -1.73 -16.02
C SER A 135 10.76 -0.64 -16.92
N ALA A 136 11.08 0.61 -16.60
CA ALA A 136 10.52 1.79 -17.22
C ALA A 136 10.56 1.69 -18.76
N SER A 137 9.39 1.67 -19.40
CA SER A 137 9.28 2.27 -20.73
C SER A 137 9.29 3.78 -20.49
N ILE A 138 10.49 4.35 -20.34
CA ILE A 138 10.66 5.81 -20.37
C ILE A 138 10.01 6.27 -21.68
N PRO A 139 8.94 7.08 -21.65
CA PRO A 139 8.40 7.68 -22.86
C PRO A 139 9.55 8.45 -23.52
N ARG A 140 9.82 8.18 -24.80
CA ARG A 140 10.99 8.67 -25.55
C ARG A 140 11.15 10.21 -25.63
N ASP A 141 10.30 10.98 -24.95
CA ASP A 141 10.31 12.45 -24.94
C ASP A 141 10.71 13.12 -23.63
N SER A 142 11.30 12.40 -22.67
CA SER A 142 11.83 13.03 -21.46
C SER A 142 13.29 13.48 -21.63
N ARG A 143 13.57 14.34 -22.63
CA ARG A 143 14.85 15.06 -22.76
C ARG A 143 14.82 16.43 -22.09
N LEU A 144 14.17 16.60 -20.94
CA LEU A 144 14.25 17.86 -20.18
C LEU A 144 14.07 17.60 -18.68
N LEU A 145 15.08 17.01 -18.05
CA LEU A 145 15.34 17.22 -16.62
C LEU A 145 16.81 17.62 -16.49
N PHE A 146 17.05 18.92 -16.68
CA PHE A 146 18.27 19.56 -16.22
C PHE A 146 18.12 19.80 -14.71
N PHE A 147 19.07 19.27 -13.94
CA PHE A 147 19.36 19.74 -12.58
C PHE A 147 20.26 20.97 -12.65
#